data_AF-A0A6P0U4U9-F1
#
_entry.id   AF-A0A6P0U4U9-F1
#
_cell.length_a   1.000
_cell.length_b   1.000
_cell.length_c   1.000
_cell.angle_alpha   90.00
_cell.angle_beta   90.00
_cell.angle_gamma   90.00
#
_symmetry.space_group_name_H-M   'P 1'
#
loop_
_entity.id
_entity.type
_entity.pdbx_description
1 polymer ?
#
loop_
_entity_poly.entity_id
_entity_poly.type
_entity_poly.pdbx_seq_one_letter_code
_entity_poly.pdbx_strand_id
1 'polypeptide(L)'
;VDRSISFAPVKFILLHQELESENQVNSLHKIINRLEYPFDLWLVNFASNFNIAVENCQVDKGEFPLIDGYKYQLYHCNLSGG
;
A
#
# COMPACT_ATOMS: atom_id res chain seq x y z
N VAL A 1 0.10 6.24 -35.06
CA VAL A 1 -0.69 5.86 -33.87
C VAL A 1 0.12 6.26 -32.66
N ASP A 2 -0.25 7.38 -32.05
CA ASP A 2 0.42 7.91 -30.87
C ASP A 2 0.12 6.99 -29.68
N ARG A 3 1.13 6.24 -29.21
CA ARG A 3 1.04 5.48 -27.97
C ARG A 3 1.61 6.37 -26.88
N SER A 4 0.79 7.31 -26.43
CA SER A 4 1.08 8.10 -25.24
C SER A 4 1.08 7.12 -24.05
N ILE A 5 2.27 6.73 -23.59
CA ILE A 5 2.43 5.91 -22.40
C ILE A 5 2.08 6.82 -21.21
N SER A 6 0.87 6.66 -20.69
CA SER A 6 0.45 7.32 -19.45
C SER A 6 1.14 6.61 -18.29
N PHE A 7 2.17 7.24 -17.71
CA PHE A 7 2.75 6.79 -16.45
C PHE A 7 1.87 7.30 -15.33
N ALA A 8 1.19 6.40 -14.62
CA ALA A 8 0.53 6.77 -13.37
C ALA A 8 1.59 7.32 -12.39
N PRO A 9 1.36 8.47 -11.74
CA PRO A 9 2.35 9.06 -10.84
C PRO A 9 2.55 8.18 -9.60
N VAL A 10 3.79 7.77 -9.34
CA VAL A 10 4.16 7.06 -8.12
C VAL A 10 4.11 8.04 -6.94
N LYS A 11 3.40 7.65 -5.87
CA LYS A 11 3.30 8.45 -4.63
C LYS A 11 4.11 7.78 -3.53
N PHE A 12 5.03 8.54 -2.92
CA PHE A 12 5.78 8.10 -1.75
C PHE A 12 5.15 8.68 -0.50
N ILE A 13 4.78 7.81 0.45
CA ILE A 13 4.17 8.20 1.72
C ILE A 13 5.15 7.84 2.83
N LEU A 14 5.63 8.85 3.56
CA LEU A 14 6.41 8.64 4.77
C LEU A 14 5.50 8.82 5.98
N LEU A 15 5.25 7.74 6.71
CA LEU A 15 4.48 7.78 7.95
C LEU A 15 5.42 8.03 9.12
N HIS A 16 5.11 9.04 9.92
CA HIS A 16 5.82 9.27 11.17
C HIS A 16 5.42 8.19 12.19
N GLN A 17 6.40 7.47 12.71
CA GLN A 17 6.22 6.51 13.78
C GLN A 17 6.15 7.26 15.12
N GLU A 18 4.94 7.47 15.61
CA GLU A 18 4.74 7.83 17.03
C GLU A 18 4.98 6.59 17.91
N LEU A 19 5.33 6.82 19.18
CA LEU A 19 5.73 5.81 20.17
C LEU A 19 4.72 4.66 20.34
N GLU A 20 3.45 4.87 19.97
CA GLU A 20 2.39 3.87 20.01
C GLU A 20 2.05 3.35 18.60
N SER A 21 2.21 2.05 18.38
CA SER A 21 2.00 1.38 17.08
C SER A 21 0.56 1.52 16.53
N GLU A 22 -0.44 1.72 17.39
CA GLU A 22 -1.84 1.90 16.99
C GLU A 22 -2.07 3.18 16.14
N ASN A 23 -1.20 4.18 16.26
CA ASN A 23 -1.34 5.44 15.52
C ASN A 23 -0.91 5.32 14.04
N GLN A 24 0.00 4.39 13.71
CA GLN A 24 0.54 4.24 12.36
C GLN A 24 -0.47 3.59 11.41
N VAL A 25 -1.12 2.52 11.87
CA VAL A 25 -2.18 1.78 11.17
C VAL A 25 -3.32 2.72 10.80
N ASN A 26 -3.80 3.50 11.78
CA ASN A 26 -4.90 4.45 11.58
C ASN A 26 -4.53 5.59 10.63
N SER A 27 -3.30 6.09 10.70
CA SER A 27 -2.81 7.12 9.79
C SER A 27 -2.73 6.62 8.36
N LEU A 28 -2.24 5.40 8.15
CA LEU A 28 -2.20 4.76 6.84
C LEU A 28 -3.60 4.55 6.27
N HIS A 29 -4.55 4.04 7.07
CA HIS A 29 -5.96 3.90 6.66
C HIS A 29 -6.56 5.22 6.19
N LYS A 30 -6.33 6.32 6.93
CA LYS A 30 -6.83 7.65 6.55
C LYS A 30 -6.25 8.14 5.22
N ILE A 31 -4.99 7.81 4.93
CA ILE A 31 -4.35 8.18 3.66
C ILE A 31 -4.93 7.32 2.53
N ILE A 32 -4.99 6.01 2.72
CA ILE A 32 -5.49 5.07 1.71
C ILE A 32 -6.93 5.40 1.29
N ASN A 33 -7.82 5.68 2.25
CA ASN A 33 -9.21 6.02 1.97
C ASN A 33 -9.41 7.33 1.18
N ARG A 34 -8.35 8.12 0.98
CA ARG A 34 -8.36 9.35 0.17
C ARG A 34 -7.70 9.17 -1.19
N LEU A 35 -7.11 8.01 -1.47
CA LEU A 35 -6.50 7.72 -2.76
C LEU A 35 -7.59 7.32 -3.76
N GLU A 36 -7.44 7.79 -5.00
CA GLU A 36 -8.25 7.32 -6.11
C GLU A 36 -7.81 5.91 -6.51
N TYR A 37 -8.79 5.02 -6.69
CA TYR A 37 -8.59 3.65 -7.16
C TYR A 37 -8.52 3.60 -8.70
N PRO A 38 -7.84 2.60 -9.29
CA PRO A 38 -7.06 1.55 -8.65
C PRO A 38 -5.63 2.02 -8.31
N PHE A 39 -5.02 1.40 -7.30
CA PHE A 39 -3.61 1.59 -6.99
C PHE A 39 -2.99 0.35 -6.35
N ASP A 40 -1.68 0.24 -6.46
CA ASP A 40 -0.88 -0.77 -5.78
C ASP A 40 -0.23 -0.14 -4.54
N LEU A 41 -0.42 -0.79 -3.39
CA LEU A 41 0.18 -0.37 -2.12
C LEU A 41 1.36 -1.28 -1.77
N TRP A 42 2.54 -0.69 -1.78
CA TRP A 42 3.77 -1.31 -1.29
C TRP A 42 4.04 -0.87 0.14
N LEU A 43 4.01 -1.83 1.06
CA LEU A 43 4.54 -1.62 2.41
C LEU A 43 5.97 -2.10 2.45
N VAL A 44 6.87 -1.28 2.98
CA VAL A 44 8.31 -1.58 3.08
C VAL A 44 8.78 -1.29 4.49
N ASN A 45 9.35 -2.30 5.16
CA ASN A 45 9.81 -2.26 6.55
C ASN A 45 8.74 -1.71 7.53
N PHE A 46 7.47 -1.84 7.18
CA PHE A 46 6.35 -1.36 7.99
C PHE A 46 6.06 -2.37 9.11
N ALA A 47 6.49 -2.05 10.32
CA ALA A 47 6.42 -2.92 11.49
C ALA A 47 5.06 -2.79 12.20
N SER A 48 4.10 -3.62 11.81
CA SER A 48 3.13 -4.18 12.77
C SER A 48 2.44 -5.36 12.11
N ASN A 49 1.70 -6.14 12.89
CA ASN A 49 0.77 -7.16 12.43
C ASN A 49 -0.39 -6.47 11.67
N PHE A 50 -0.07 -5.81 10.57
CA PHE A 50 -0.94 -4.91 9.86
C PHE A 50 -1.87 -5.76 9.02
N ASN A 51 -2.94 -6.22 9.67
CA ASN A 51 -4.09 -6.74 8.97
C ASN A 51 -4.84 -5.53 8.39
N ILE A 52 -4.44 -5.11 7.19
CA ILE A 52 -5.24 -4.24 6.32
C ILE A 52 -6.57 -4.96 6.09
N ALA A 53 -7.53 -4.71 6.97
CA ALA A 53 -8.94 -4.79 6.63
C ALA A 53 -9.35 -3.49 5.91
N VAL A 54 -8.52 -3.02 4.98
CA VAL A 54 -8.87 -1.94 4.07
C VAL A 54 -9.76 -2.57 3.03
N GLU A 55 -11.02 -2.15 3.06
CA GLU A 55 -12.01 -2.55 2.09
C GLU A 55 -11.42 -2.35 0.68
N ASN A 56 -11.55 -3.40 -0.14
CA ASN A 56 -11.16 -3.42 -1.55
C ASN A 56 -9.65 -3.50 -1.86
N CYS A 57 -8.81 -3.78 -0.86
CA CYS A 57 -7.41 -4.17 -1.06
C CYS A 57 -7.20 -5.66 -0.82
N GLN A 58 -6.52 -6.34 -1.74
CA GLN A 58 -6.16 -7.75 -1.62
C GLN A 58 -4.64 -7.91 -1.55
N VAL A 59 -4.17 -8.72 -0.60
CA VAL A 59 -2.75 -9.02 -0.47
C VAL A 59 -2.27 -9.82 -1.68
N ASP A 60 -1.18 -9.38 -2.30
CA ASP A 60 -0.48 -10.16 -3.31
C ASP A 60 0.20 -11.36 -2.61
N LYS A 61 -0.12 -12.56 -3.10
CA LYS A 61 0.41 -13.84 -2.60
C LYS A 61 1.59 -14.35 -3.43
N GLY A 62 2.04 -13.58 -4.40
CA GLY A 62 3.18 -13.87 -5.22
C GLY A 62 4.47 -13.94 -4.42
N GLU A 63 5.43 -14.68 -4.95
CA GLU A 63 6.78 -14.72 -4.40
C GLU A 63 7.55 -13.51 -4.89
N PHE A 64 8.12 -12.78 -3.93
CA PHE A 64 8.96 -11.62 -4.19
C PHE A 64 10.42 -11.95 -3.84
N PRO A 65 11.39 -11.39 -4.58
CA PRO A 65 12.80 -11.67 -4.33
C PRO A 65 13.22 -11.13 -2.97
N LEU A 66 13.79 -12.00 -2.12
CA LEU A 66 14.32 -11.58 -0.83
C LEU A 66 15.42 -10.53 -1.03
N ILE A 67 15.26 -9.36 -0.39
CA ILE A 67 16.26 -8.30 -0.36
C ILE A 67 16.74 -8.18 1.09
N ASP A 68 18.04 -8.35 1.30
CA ASP A 68 18.64 -8.33 2.64
C ASP A 68 18.30 -7.03 3.38
N GLY A 69 17.70 -7.19 4.57
CA GLY A 69 17.30 -6.07 5.43
C GLY A 69 15.95 -5.42 5.06
N TYR A 70 15.24 -5.94 4.05
CA TYR A 70 13.94 -5.43 3.65
C TYR A 70 12.84 -6.49 3.80
N LYS A 71 11.75 -6.10 4.45
CA LYS A 71 10.47 -6.80 4.45
C LYS A 71 9.48 -5.97 3.66
N TYR A 72 8.81 -6.56 2.70
CA TYR A 72 7.79 -5.85 1.92
C TYR A 72 6.53 -6.70 1.76
N GLN A 73 5.42 -6.02 1.56
CA GLN A 73 4.13 -6.63 1.26
C GLN A 73 3.42 -5.75 0.22
N LEU A 74 2.94 -6.38 -0.85
CA LEU A 74 2.13 -5.73 -1.88
C LEU A 74 0.65 -6.01 -1.64
N TYR A 75 -0.18 -4.99 -1.83
CA TYR A 75 -1.63 -5.08 -1.92
C TYR A 75 -2.12 -4.45 -3.22
N HIS A 76 -3.05 -5.13 -3.89
CA HIS A 76 -3.77 -4.60 -5.03
C HIS A 76 -5.11 -4.03 -4.57
N CYS A 77 -5.28 -2.71 -4.73
CA CYS A 77 -6.47 -1.99 -4.31
C CYS A 77 -7.28 -1.58 -5.54
N ASN A 78 -8.50 -2.11 -5.65
CA ASN A 78 -9.42 -1.86 -6.76
C ASN A 78 -10.74 -1.30 -6.24
N LEU A 79 -11.54 -0.65 -7.09
CA LEU A 79 -12.93 -0.39 -6.72
C LEU A 79 -13.61 -1.76 -6.56
N SER A 80 -14.30 -2.00 -5.45
CA SER A 80 -15.28 -3.09 -5.42
C SER A 80 -16.29 -2.80 -6.52
N GLY A 81 -16.40 -3.70 -7.49
CA GLY A 81 -17.62 -3.76 -8.29
C GLY A 81 -18.76 -4.03 -7.29
N GLY A 82 -19.71 -3.10 -7.22
CA GLY A 82 -20.97 -3.34 -6.53
C GLY A 82 -21.72 -4.54 -7.10
#